data_AF-A0A3N5LPE3-F1
#
_entry.id   AF-A0A3N5LPE3-F1
#
_cell.length_a   1.000
_cell.length_b   1.000
_cell.length_c   1.000
_cell.angle_alpha   90.00
_cell.angle_beta   90.00
_cell.angle_gamma   90.00
#
_symmetry.space_group_name_H-M   'P 1'
#
loop_
_entity.id
_entity.type
_entity.pdbx_description
1 polymer ?
#
loop_
_entity_poly.entity_id
_entity_poly.type
_entity_poly.pdbx_seq_one_letter_code
_entity_poly.pdbx_strand_id
1 'polypeptide(L)'
;MEVVVSTLLMVFGLLLRIGVPLVITALLVWFLKRLDARWQKQIEEENASLPRVSLASNPGCWKIKDCSPEMKAGCPAMARLDTPCWQVLRERNGTLKQGCLGCRVFREAPVPVAG
;
A
#
# COMPACT_ATOMS: atom_id res chain seq x y z
N MET A 1 -8.67 -63.72 -3.53
CA MET A 1 -7.77 -62.72 -4.12
C MET A 1 -8.52 -61.52 -4.68
N GLU A 2 -9.63 -61.74 -5.39
CA GLU A 2 -10.44 -60.67 -6.02
C GLU A 2 -10.92 -59.59 -5.05
N VAL A 3 -11.46 -59.95 -3.88
CA VAL A 3 -11.92 -58.99 -2.85
C VAL A 3 -10.81 -58.08 -2.33
N VAL A 4 -9.59 -58.61 -2.19
CA VAL A 4 -8.43 -57.83 -1.75
C VAL A 4 -8.07 -56.81 -2.85
N VAL A 5 -8.03 -57.25 -4.10
CA VAL A 5 -7.75 -56.38 -5.26
C VAL A 5 -8.80 -55.27 -5.40
N SER A 6 -10.09 -55.60 -5.32
CA SER A 6 -11.18 -54.60 -5.41
C SER A 6 -11.12 -53.57 -4.28
N THR A 7 -10.85 -54.01 -3.05
CA THR A 7 -10.72 -53.09 -1.90
C THR A 7 -9.53 -52.16 -2.09
N LEU A 8 -8.41 -52.68 -2.60
CA LEU A 8 -7.19 -51.90 -2.84
C LEU A 8 -7.39 -50.83 -3.92
N LEU A 9 -8.13 -51.16 -4.99
CA LEU A 9 -8.47 -50.21 -6.06
C LEU A 9 -9.40 -49.09 -5.58
N MET A 10 -10.38 -49.40 -4.73
CA MET A 10 -11.26 -48.37 -4.15
C MET A 10 -10.49 -47.39 -3.26
N VAL A 11 -9.64 -47.91 -2.38
CA VAL A 11 -8.79 -47.08 -1.51
C VAL A 11 -7.82 -46.25 -2.34
N PHE A 12 -7.19 -46.84 -3.35
CA PHE A 12 -6.28 -46.11 -4.24
C PHE A 12 -7.01 -45.00 -5.01
N GLY A 13 -8.19 -45.26 -5.56
CA GLY A 13 -9.01 -44.25 -6.24
C GLY A 13 -9.42 -43.10 -5.32
N LEU A 14 -9.73 -43.40 -4.05
CA LEU A 14 -10.03 -42.39 -3.04
C LEU A 14 -8.81 -41.53 -2.69
N LEU A 15 -7.67 -42.17 -2.44
CA LEU A 15 -6.41 -41.49 -2.16
C LEU A 15 -5.94 -40.63 -3.34
N LEU A 16 -6.15 -41.09 -4.57
CA LEU A 16 -5.78 -40.33 -5.76
C LEU A 16 -6.68 -39.10 -5.91
N ARG A 17 -7.99 -39.21 -5.65
CA ARG A 17 -8.92 -38.07 -5.71
C ARG A 17 -8.74 -37.05 -4.60
N ILE A 18 -8.26 -37.43 -3.42
CA ILE A 18 -8.06 -36.50 -2.29
C ILE A 18 -6.61 -36.02 -2.23
N GLY A 19 -5.67 -36.94 -2.36
CA GLY A 19 -4.24 -36.68 -2.31
C GLY A 19 -3.76 -35.81 -3.45
N VAL A 20 -4.20 -36.06 -4.70
CA VAL A 20 -3.75 -35.27 -5.85
C VAL A 20 -4.16 -33.79 -5.71
N PRO A 21 -5.43 -33.43 -5.43
CA PRO A 21 -5.80 -32.03 -5.21
C PRO A 21 -5.06 -31.37 -4.05
N LEU A 22 -4.84 -32.07 -2.93
CA LEU A 22 -4.09 -31.53 -1.80
C LEU A 22 -2.62 -31.27 -2.14
N VAL A 23 -1.98 -32.19 -2.85
CA VAL A 23 -0.59 -32.01 -3.30
C VAL A 23 -0.50 -30.85 -4.29
N ILE A 24 -1.41 -30.76 -5.26
CA ILE A 24 -1.43 -29.67 -6.25
C ILE A 24 -1.61 -28.32 -5.54
N THR A 25 -2.58 -28.20 -4.64
CA THR A 25 -2.82 -26.94 -3.91
C THR A 25 -1.62 -26.57 -3.03
N ALA A 26 -1.02 -27.53 -2.33
CA ALA A 26 0.18 -27.29 -1.52
C ALA A 26 1.37 -26.81 -2.38
N LEU A 27 1.60 -27.44 -3.54
CA LEU A 27 2.64 -27.03 -4.48
C LEU A 27 2.39 -25.62 -5.04
N LEU A 28 1.14 -25.30 -5.35
CA LEU A 28 0.75 -24.01 -5.90
C LEU A 28 0.94 -22.90 -4.85
N VAL A 29 0.53 -23.12 -3.60
CA VAL A 29 0.79 -22.21 -2.48
C VAL A 29 2.29 -22.01 -2.26
N TRP A 30 3.07 -23.10 -2.24
CA TRP A 30 4.52 -23.01 -2.07
C TRP A 30 5.18 -22.20 -3.19
N PHE A 31 4.75 -22.42 -4.44
CA PHE A 31 5.25 -21.70 -5.61
C PHE A 31 4.92 -20.21 -5.55
N LEU A 32 3.67 -19.86 -5.21
CA LEU A 32 3.25 -18.46 -5.05
C LEU A 32 4.01 -17.76 -3.93
N LYS A 33 4.18 -18.39 -2.76
CA LYS A 33 4.96 -17.81 -1.65
C LYS A 33 6.42 -17.58 -2.05
N ARG A 34 7.00 -18.47 -2.85
CA ARG A 34 8.36 -18.32 -3.36
C ARG A 34 8.50 -17.20 -4.39
N LEU A 35 7.46 -16.93 -5.19
CA LEU A 35 7.43 -15.78 -6.08
C LEU A 35 7.29 -14.48 -5.28
N ASP A 36 6.36 -14.45 -4.34
CA ASP A 36 6.10 -13.27 -3.52
C ASP A 36 7.34 -12.85 -2.71
N ALA A 37 8.04 -13.82 -2.10
CA ALA A 37 9.28 -13.55 -1.37
C ALA A 37 10.39 -12.95 -2.25
N ARG A 38 10.38 -13.20 -3.57
CA ARG A 38 11.34 -12.57 -4.50
C ARG A 38 10.99 -11.10 -4.75
N TRP A 39 9.71 -10.77 -4.87
CA TRP A 39 9.26 -9.39 -5.08
C TRP A 39 9.37 -8.53 -3.82
N GLN A 40 9.09 -9.09 -2.65
CA GLN A 40 9.24 -8.36 -1.38
C GLN A 40 10.67 -7.86 -1.17
N LYS A 41 11.68 -8.65 -1.55
CA LYS A 41 13.09 -8.24 -1.47
C LYS A 41 13.41 -7.03 -2.34
N GLN A 42 12.83 -6.95 -3.54
CA GLN A 42 13.02 -5.81 -4.44
C GLN A 42 12.39 -4.54 -3.87
N ILE A 43 11.20 -4.66 -3.27
CA ILE A 43 10.51 -3.54 -2.61
C ILE A 43 11.29 -3.05 -1.39
N GLU A 44 11.88 -3.95 -0.61
CA GLU A 44 12.67 -3.58 0.57
C GLU A 44 13.96 -2.84 0.18
N GLU A 45 14.65 -3.28 -0.87
CA GLU A 45 15.82 -2.60 -1.42
C GLU A 45 15.47 -1.22 -1.99
N GLU A 46 14.38 -1.12 -2.76
CA GLU A 46 13.87 0.14 -3.28
C GLU A 46 13.49 1.10 -2.13
N ASN A 47 12.69 0.64 -1.16
CA ASN A 47 12.29 1.44 0.01
C ASN A 47 13.45 1.83 0.92
N ALA A 48 14.50 1.00 1.04
CA ALA A 48 15.69 1.33 1.80
C ALA A 48 16.51 2.45 1.12
N SER A 49 16.48 2.49 -0.22
CA SER A 49 17.15 3.52 -1.02
C SER A 49 16.34 4.82 -1.15
N LEU A 50 15.01 4.75 -1.00
CA LEU A 50 14.16 5.92 -1.06
C LEU A 50 14.36 6.78 0.20
N PRO A 51 14.67 8.09 0.05
CA PRO A 51 14.69 8.97 1.21
C PRO A 51 13.32 8.94 1.87
N ARG A 52 13.28 8.67 3.18
CA ARG A 52 12.06 8.82 3.98
C ARG A 52 11.64 10.28 3.96
N VAL A 53 10.84 10.66 2.98
CA VAL A 53 10.28 12.01 2.88
C VAL A 53 9.27 12.15 4.00
N SER A 54 9.68 12.84 5.06
CA SER A 54 8.79 13.21 6.15
C SER A 54 7.63 14.04 5.59
N LEU A 55 6.40 13.53 5.71
CA LEU A 55 5.18 14.29 5.42
C LEU A 55 5.07 15.58 6.26
N ALA A 56 5.88 15.73 7.30
CA ALA A 56 5.86 16.86 8.21
C ALA A 56 6.60 18.09 7.69
N SER A 57 7.37 17.98 6.60
CA SER A 57 7.98 19.17 6.00
C SER A 57 7.00 19.74 4.99
N ASN A 58 6.21 20.72 5.42
CA ASN A 58 5.37 21.54 4.55
C ASN A 58 6.31 22.52 3.80
N PRO A 59 6.70 22.31 2.52
CA PRO A 59 7.28 23.38 1.73
C PRO A 59 6.14 24.38 1.52
N GLY A 60 5.97 25.25 2.51
CA GLY A 60 4.75 26.00 2.73
C GLY A 60 4.14 26.47 1.43
N CYS A 61 2.86 26.15 1.20
CA CYS A 61 2.21 26.47 -0.08
C CYS A 61 2.33 27.96 -0.46
N TRP A 62 2.58 28.83 0.52
CA TRP A 62 2.88 30.25 0.33
C TRP A 62 4.16 30.54 -0.45
N LYS A 63 5.14 29.64 -0.46
CA LYS A 63 6.38 29.74 -1.25
C LYS A 63 6.19 29.30 -2.70
N ILE A 64 5.19 28.45 -2.96
CA ILE A 64 4.88 27.94 -4.30
C ILE A 64 3.80 28.79 -4.98
N LYS A 65 2.89 29.36 -4.20
CA LYS A 65 1.81 30.24 -4.68
C LYS A 65 2.13 31.73 -4.54
N ASP A 66 3.35 32.09 -4.13
CA ASP A 66 3.79 33.48 -3.87
C ASP A 66 2.75 34.30 -3.11
N CYS A 67 2.30 33.79 -1.96
CA CYS A 67 1.26 34.47 -1.18
C CYS A 67 1.78 35.78 -0.57
N SER A 68 0.95 36.83 -0.64
CA SER A 68 1.21 38.12 0.02
C SER A 68 1.28 37.98 1.55
N PRO A 69 1.93 38.91 2.27
CA PRO A 69 2.01 38.87 3.73
C PRO A 69 0.63 38.90 4.41
N GLU A 70 -0.35 39.56 3.81
CA GLU A 70 -1.74 39.60 4.28
C GLU A 70 -2.42 38.23 4.19
N MET A 71 -2.23 37.52 3.07
CA MET A 71 -2.74 36.16 2.90
C MET A 71 -2.05 35.15 3.83
N LYS A 72 -0.78 35.39 4.17
CA LYS A 72 -0.03 34.55 5.13
C LYS A 72 -0.58 34.70 6.55
N ALA A 73 -0.87 35.93 6.98
CA ALA A 73 -1.41 36.20 8.32
C ALA A 73 -2.77 35.51 8.57
N GLY A 74 -3.61 35.39 7.54
CA GLY A 74 -4.91 34.73 7.64
C GLY A 74 -4.92 33.22 7.39
N CYS A 75 -3.76 32.60 7.12
CA CYS A 75 -3.71 31.21 6.66
C CYS A 75 -3.61 30.20 7.84
N PRO A 76 -4.59 29.28 8.01
CA PRO A 76 -4.53 28.27 9.07
C PRO A 76 -3.30 27.35 8.98
N ALA A 77 -2.79 27.12 7.76
CA ALA A 77 -1.62 26.28 7.52
C ALA A 77 -0.30 26.92 7.98
N MET A 78 -0.26 28.22 8.25
CA MET A 78 0.92 28.85 8.89
C MET A 78 1.03 28.53 10.37
N ALA A 79 -0.09 28.27 11.04
CA ALA A 79 -0.10 27.92 12.46
C ALA A 79 0.36 26.47 12.74
N ARG A 80 0.39 25.61 11.72
CA ARG A 80 0.76 24.19 11.82
C ARG A 80 1.77 23.83 10.75
N LEU A 81 3.05 24.03 11.06
CA LEU A 81 4.17 23.73 10.16
C LEU A 81 4.46 22.23 10.05
N ASP A 82 4.06 21.48 11.07
CA ASP A 82 4.17 20.02 11.20
C ASP A 82 3.13 19.26 10.35
N THR A 83 2.09 19.96 9.92
CA THR A 83 0.98 19.40 9.17
C THR A 83 0.99 19.98 7.75
N PRO A 84 0.90 19.15 6.69
CA PRO A 84 0.86 19.68 5.34
C PRO A 84 -0.41 20.52 5.12
N CYS A 85 -0.28 21.61 4.35
CA CYS A 85 -1.34 22.61 4.22
C CYS A 85 -2.70 22.03 3.76
N TRP A 86 -2.68 20.97 2.95
CA TRP A 86 -3.87 20.30 2.45
C TRP A 86 -4.61 19.48 3.51
N GLN A 87 -3.94 19.03 4.58
CA GLN A 87 -4.60 18.45 5.76
C GLN A 87 -5.22 19.52 6.65
N VAL A 88 -4.55 20.67 6.81
CA VAL A 88 -5.08 21.77 7.62
C VAL A 88 -6.29 22.44 6.96
N LEU A 89 -6.28 22.55 5.63
CA LEU A 89 -7.34 23.17 4.84
C LEU A 89 -8.49 22.21 4.47
N ARG A 90 -8.46 20.96 4.98
CA ARG A 90 -9.53 19.97 4.76
C ARG A 90 -10.84 20.45 5.37
N GLU A 91 -11.93 20.15 4.69
CA GLU A 91 -13.25 20.42 5.23
C GLU A 91 -13.58 19.43 6.37
N ARG A 92 -14.52 19.81 7.24
CA ARG A 92 -14.96 18.94 8.36
C ARG A 92 -15.56 17.61 7.90
N ASN A 93 -16.09 17.55 6.68
CA ASN A 93 -16.59 16.33 6.04
C ASN A 93 -15.46 15.42 5.53
N GLY A 94 -14.19 15.81 5.72
CA GLY A 94 -13.02 15.07 5.24
C GLY A 94 -12.63 15.35 3.79
N THR A 95 -13.40 16.18 3.07
CA THR A 95 -13.18 16.51 1.66
C THR A 95 -12.04 17.52 1.50
N LEU A 96 -11.26 17.32 0.44
CA LEU A 96 -10.22 18.26 0.05
C LEU A 96 -10.84 19.38 -0.80
N LYS A 97 -10.44 20.63 -0.54
CA LYS A 97 -10.85 21.75 -1.41
C LYS A 97 -10.38 21.53 -2.84
N GLN A 98 -11.20 21.93 -3.81
CA GLN A 98 -10.89 21.81 -5.26
C GLN A 98 -9.51 22.39 -5.62
N GLY A 99 -9.15 23.54 -5.06
CA GLY A 99 -7.85 24.18 -5.29
C GLY A 99 -6.64 23.41 -4.75
N CYS A 100 -6.85 22.44 -3.87
CA CYS A 100 -5.80 21.55 -3.37
C CYS A 100 -5.61 20.31 -4.25
N LEU A 101 -6.65 19.84 -4.95
CA LEU A 101 -6.56 18.66 -5.83
C LEU A 101 -5.56 18.86 -6.97
N GLY A 102 -5.46 20.09 -7.50
CA GLY A 102 -4.49 20.46 -8.52
C GLY A 102 -3.15 20.98 -7.96
N CYS A 103 -2.98 21.05 -6.64
CA CYS A 103 -1.80 21.65 -6.05
C CYS A 103 -0.60 20.69 -6.08
N ARG A 104 0.56 21.18 -6.54
CA ARG A 104 1.81 20.42 -6.60
C ARG A 104 2.20 19.79 -5.26
N VAL A 105 2.02 20.53 -4.15
CA VAL A 105 2.29 20.03 -2.78
C VAL A 105 1.44 18.81 -2.43
N PHE A 106 0.19 18.76 -2.91
CA PHE A 106 -0.68 17.60 -2.68
C PHE A 106 -0.34 16.45 -3.63
N ARG A 107 -0.05 16.73 -4.91
CA ARG A 107 0.25 15.70 -5.91
C ARG A 107 1.61 15.02 -5.70
N GLU A 108 2.56 15.73 -5.12
CA GLU A 108 3.89 15.20 -4.76
C GLU A 108 3.94 14.71 -3.31
N ALA A 109 2.81 14.72 -2.59
CA ALA A 109 2.77 14.17 -1.25
C ALA A 109 3.06 12.66 -1.28
N PRO A 110 3.88 12.14 -0.36
CA PRO A 110 4.10 10.71 -0.25
C PRO A 110 2.76 10.00 0.00
N VAL A 111 2.50 8.92 -0.73
CA VAL A 111 1.35 8.07 -0.45
C VAL A 111 1.55 7.41 0.92
N PRO A 112 0.52 7.35 1.79
CA PRO A 112 0.61 6.60 3.02
C PRO A 112 0.82 5.12 2.66
N VAL A 113 2.03 4.62 2.87
CA VAL A 113 2.27 3.17 2.89
C VAL A 113 1.58 2.65 4.16
N ALA A 114 0.61 1.75 3.98
CA ALA A 114 0.00 1.05 5.10
C ALA A 114 1.13 0.30 5.84
N GLY A 115 1.39 0.72 7.09
CA GLY A 115 2.36 0.09 7.97
C GLY A 115 1.84 -1.23 8.52
#